data_AF-A0A2M7DC13-F1
#
_entry.id   AF-A0A2M7DC13-F1
#
_cell.length_a   1.000
_cell.length_b   1.000
_cell.length_c   1.000
_cell.angle_alpha   90.00
_cell.angle_beta   90.00
_cell.angle_gamma   90.00
#
_symmetry.space_group_name_H-M   'P 1'
#
loop_
_entity.id
_entity.type
_entity.pdbx_description
1 polymer ?
#
loop_
_entity_poly.entity_id
_entity_poly.type
_entity_poly.pdbx_seq_one_letter_code
_entity_poly.pdbx_strand_id
1 'polypeptide(L)'
;MLNKIQNFKFKNFSLSYIFSVCLEFCWLMVIFLLPICFSLNIASPWQIKYTFFIYLVQALVFLWLAKIILTPHGLKKENLYKLFPVFIFIIVLGLATIFSQWPRMSFWGTYERKMGYLTWLHCFLFFLVLFFNFKSRAQLKRIA
;
A
#
# COMPACT_ATOMS: atom_id res chain seq x y z
N MET A 1 29.25 23.67 -15.50
CA MET A 1 27.96 22.97 -15.80
C MET A 1 27.97 21.50 -15.35
N LEU A 2 29.06 20.75 -15.55
CA LEU A 2 29.23 19.34 -15.12
C LEU A 2 29.11 19.11 -13.59
N ASN A 3 29.67 19.98 -12.74
CA ASN A 3 29.56 19.85 -11.28
C ASN A 3 28.11 19.92 -10.74
N LYS A 4 27.22 20.64 -11.42
CA LYS A 4 25.80 20.78 -11.00
C LYS A 4 25.01 19.50 -11.30
N ILE A 5 25.34 18.83 -12.41
CA ILE A 5 24.72 17.57 -12.82
C ILE A 5 25.15 16.42 -11.91
N GLN A 6 26.44 16.38 -11.54
CA GLN A 6 26.95 15.36 -10.61
C GLN A 6 26.37 15.54 -9.19
N ASN A 7 26.30 16.76 -8.67
CA ASN A 7 25.67 17.04 -7.37
C ASN A 7 24.17 16.72 -7.35
N PHE A 8 23.45 16.96 -8.45
CA PHE A 8 22.04 16.58 -8.57
C PHE A 8 21.84 15.07 -8.56
N LYS A 9 22.68 14.32 -9.29
CA LYS A 9 22.64 12.84 -9.33
C LYS A 9 22.95 12.23 -7.96
N PHE A 10 23.93 12.75 -7.24
CA PHE A 10 24.35 12.24 -5.93
C PHE A 10 23.31 12.54 -4.84
N LYS A 11 22.71 13.74 -4.83
CA LYS A 11 21.63 14.10 -3.90
C LYS A 11 20.38 13.25 -4.12
N ASN A 12 20.02 12.99 -5.38
CA ASN A 12 18.89 12.12 -5.71
C ASN A 12 19.12 10.65 -5.33
N PHE A 13 20.37 10.18 -5.37
CA PHE A 13 20.72 8.84 -4.93
C PHE A 13 20.54 8.66 -3.41
N SER A 14 21.04 9.60 -2.60
CA SER A 14 20.86 9.59 -1.14
C SER A 14 19.39 9.70 -0.72
N LEU A 15 18.63 10.59 -1.38
CA LEU A 15 17.21 10.79 -1.09
C LEU A 15 16.37 9.53 -1.40
N SER A 16 16.61 8.90 -2.56
CA SER A 16 15.92 7.66 -2.96
C SER A 16 16.19 6.50 -2.00
N TYR A 17 17.40 6.44 -1.43
CA TYR A 17 17.75 5.47 -0.40
C TYR A 17 16.95 5.69 0.89
N ILE A 18 16.92 6.93 1.42
CA ILE A 18 16.15 7.28 2.62
C ILE A 18 14.67 6.91 2.45
N PHE A 19 14.04 7.31 1.34
CA PHE A 19 12.65 6.94 1.05
C PHE A 19 12.45 5.42 0.96
N SER A 20 13.43 4.67 0.45
CA SER A 20 13.35 3.21 0.40
C SER A 20 13.39 2.60 1.80
N VAL A 21 14.25 3.10 2.70
CA VAL A 21 14.33 2.65 4.10
C VAL A 21 13.06 3.01 4.87
N CYS A 22 12.56 4.24 4.73
CA CYS A 22 11.31 4.67 5.36
C CYS A 22 10.12 3.83 4.89
N LEU A 23 9.99 3.58 3.57
CA LEU A 23 8.95 2.69 3.06
C LEU A 23 9.08 1.28 3.62
N GLU A 24 10.30 0.76 3.73
CA GLU A 24 10.57 -0.55 4.32
C GLU A 24 10.09 -0.66 5.76
N PHE A 25 10.47 0.32 6.58
CA PHE A 25 10.04 0.41 7.95
C PHE A 25 8.51 0.52 8.08
N CYS A 26 7.89 1.37 7.26
CA CYS A 26 6.44 1.57 7.30
C CYS A 26 5.66 0.32 6.91
N TRP A 27 6.04 -0.40 5.84
CA TRP A 27 5.30 -1.61 5.47
C TRP A 27 5.54 -2.77 6.46
N LEU A 28 6.72 -2.84 7.10
CA LEU A 28 6.98 -3.78 8.20
C LEU A 28 6.07 -3.47 9.39
N MET A 29 5.96 -2.20 9.78
CA MET A 29 5.02 -1.78 10.83
C MET A 29 3.59 -2.18 10.52
N VAL A 30 3.13 -2.04 9.27
CA VAL A 30 1.79 -2.52 8.86
C VAL A 30 1.63 -4.00 9.16
N ILE A 31 2.59 -4.84 8.75
CA ILE A 31 2.52 -6.31 8.91
C ILE A 31 2.53 -6.72 10.40
N PHE A 32 3.34 -6.06 11.23
CA PHE A 32 3.47 -6.42 12.65
C PHE A 32 2.38 -5.81 13.55
N LEU A 33 1.90 -4.60 13.24
CA LEU A 33 0.87 -3.95 14.07
C LEU A 33 -0.53 -4.48 13.80
N LEU A 34 -0.84 -4.91 12.56
CA LEU A 34 -2.17 -5.43 12.20
C LEU A 34 -2.64 -6.61 13.08
N PRO A 35 -1.79 -7.63 13.34
CA PRO A 35 -2.11 -8.71 14.26
C PRO A 35 -2.32 -8.23 15.69
N ILE A 36 -1.62 -7.17 16.12
CA ILE A 36 -1.64 -6.70 17.51
C ILE A 36 -2.86 -5.83 17.80
N CYS A 37 -3.41 -5.14 16.79
CA CYS A 37 -4.60 -4.31 16.93
C CYS A 37 -5.87 -5.16 17.12
N PHE A 38 -6.06 -5.71 18.31
CA PHE A 38 -7.33 -6.26 18.79
C PHE A 38 -7.83 -5.38 19.94
N SER A 39 -9.08 -4.92 19.85
CA SER A 39 -9.77 -4.36 21.01
C SER A 39 -10.64 -5.45 21.63
N LEU A 40 -10.37 -5.77 22.89
CA LEU A 40 -11.17 -6.71 23.68
C LEU A 40 -12.47 -6.07 24.19
N ASN A 41 -12.57 -4.74 24.16
CA ASN A 41 -13.61 -3.94 24.83
C ASN A 41 -14.68 -3.37 23.88
N ILE A 42 -14.76 -3.85 22.64
CA ILE A 42 -15.79 -3.42 21.69
C ILE A 42 -16.58 -4.65 21.28
N ALA A 43 -17.91 -4.47 21.13
CA ALA A 43 -18.83 -5.50 20.64
C ALA A 43 -18.36 -6.16 19.33
N SER A 44 -17.40 -5.55 18.64
CA SER A 44 -16.56 -6.24 17.68
C SER A 44 -15.10 -5.86 17.66
N PRO A 45 -14.20 -6.87 17.72
CA PRO A 45 -12.77 -6.66 17.56
C PRO A 45 -12.35 -6.30 16.12
N TRP A 46 -13.24 -6.39 15.13
CA TRP A 46 -12.88 -6.26 13.70
C TRP A 46 -12.88 -4.82 13.17
N GLN A 47 -13.63 -3.89 13.78
CA GLN A 47 -13.81 -2.53 13.21
C GLN A 47 -12.56 -1.65 13.26
N ILE A 48 -11.83 -1.74 14.37
CA ILE A 48 -10.60 -0.98 14.55
C ILE A 48 -9.53 -1.43 13.56
N LYS A 49 -9.47 -2.73 13.26
CA LYS A 49 -8.43 -3.33 12.41
C LYS A 49 -8.41 -2.73 11.01
N TYR A 50 -9.54 -2.75 10.30
CA TYR A 50 -9.57 -2.24 8.93
C TYR A 50 -9.38 -0.72 8.86
N THR A 51 -9.88 0.01 9.87
CA THR A 51 -9.75 1.47 9.92
C THR A 51 -8.30 1.88 10.14
N PHE A 52 -7.63 1.25 11.09
CA PHE A 52 -6.21 1.45 11.35
C PHE A 52 -5.34 1.06 10.14
N PHE A 53 -5.66 -0.07 9.51
CA PHE A 53 -5.01 -0.49 8.27
C PHE A 53 -5.14 0.54 7.15
N ILE A 54 -6.34 1.06 6.91
CA ILE A 54 -6.60 2.10 5.90
C ILE A 54 -5.70 3.31 6.12
N TYR A 55 -5.63 3.83 7.34
CA TYR A 55 -4.78 5.00 7.65
C TYR A 55 -3.29 4.72 7.44
N LEU A 56 -2.79 3.56 7.89
CA LEU A 56 -1.38 3.21 7.69
C LEU A 56 -1.03 3.05 6.21
N VAL A 57 -1.90 2.38 5.43
CA VAL A 57 -1.70 2.24 3.98
C VAL A 57 -1.75 3.59 3.29
N GLN A 58 -2.66 4.48 3.70
CA GLN A 58 -2.76 5.81 3.12
C GLN A 58 -1.47 6.62 3.34
N ALA A 59 -0.90 6.57 4.54
CA ALA A 59 0.41 7.17 4.84
C ALA A 59 1.53 6.55 3.99
N LEU A 60 1.54 5.22 3.85
CA LEU A 60 2.51 4.48 3.04
C LEU A 60 2.43 4.86 1.55
N VAL A 61 1.23 4.95 0.99
CA VAL A 61 0.98 5.36 -0.39
C VAL A 61 1.44 6.80 -0.61
N PHE A 62 1.17 7.71 0.33
CA PHE A 62 1.62 9.09 0.24
C PHE A 62 3.16 9.20 0.17
N LEU A 63 3.88 8.46 1.03
CA LEU A 63 5.33 8.36 0.98
C LEU A 63 5.84 7.77 -0.35
N TRP A 64 5.14 6.76 -0.87
CA TRP A 64 5.51 6.12 -2.12
C TRP A 64 5.30 7.06 -3.33
N LEU A 65 4.19 7.80 -3.36
CA LEU A 65 3.94 8.82 -4.38
C LEU A 65 4.98 9.95 -4.31
N ALA A 66 5.31 10.43 -3.11
CA ALA A 66 6.37 11.42 -2.93
C ALA A 66 7.71 10.93 -3.50
N LYS A 67 8.08 9.67 -3.26
CA LYS A 67 9.27 9.04 -3.85
C LYS A 67 9.23 9.00 -5.38
N ILE A 68 8.09 8.65 -5.98
CA ILE A 68 7.93 8.60 -7.44
C ILE A 68 8.12 9.98 -8.06
N ILE A 69 7.48 11.01 -7.49
CA ILE A 69 7.55 12.39 -7.98
C ILE A 69 8.98 12.93 -7.86
N LEU A 70 9.65 12.68 -6.73
CA LEU A 70 11.01 13.16 -6.48
C LEU A 70 12.09 12.33 -7.20
N THR A 71 11.80 11.08 -7.58
CA THR A 71 12.75 10.18 -8.25
C THR A 71 12.08 9.37 -9.38
N PRO A 72 11.76 10.01 -10.52
CA PRO A 72 10.99 9.39 -11.60
C PRO A 72 11.72 8.24 -12.31
N HIS A 73 13.05 8.14 -12.16
CA HIS A 73 13.86 7.09 -12.80
C HIS A 73 13.88 5.75 -12.04
N GLY A 74 13.16 5.65 -10.91
CA GLY A 74 13.19 4.46 -10.05
C GLY A 74 12.14 3.37 -10.33
N LEU A 75 11.16 3.63 -11.21
CA LEU A 75 10.09 2.68 -11.49
C LEU A 75 10.51 1.68 -12.57
N LYS A 76 10.79 0.46 -12.14
CA LYS A 76 10.98 -0.70 -13.01
C LYS A 76 9.64 -1.07 -13.66
N LYS A 77 9.48 -0.74 -14.94
CA LYS A 77 8.30 -1.10 -15.76
C LYS A 77 8.27 -2.58 -16.16
N GLU A 78 9.41 -3.25 -16.04
CA GLU A 78 9.51 -4.70 -16.15
C GLU A 78 8.56 -5.33 -15.12
N ASN A 79 7.60 -6.13 -15.58
CA ASN A 79 6.59 -6.86 -14.79
C ASN A 79 5.19 -6.23 -14.59
N LEU A 80 4.84 -5.10 -15.23
CA LEU A 80 3.49 -4.55 -15.11
C LEU A 80 2.37 -5.53 -15.53
N TYR A 81 2.64 -6.42 -16.49
CA TYR A 81 1.67 -7.44 -16.92
C TYR A 81 1.27 -8.41 -15.79
N LYS A 82 2.13 -8.63 -14.77
CA LYS A 82 1.83 -9.48 -13.62
C LYS A 82 0.76 -8.88 -12.72
N LEU A 83 0.55 -7.56 -12.80
CA LEU A 83 -0.48 -6.86 -12.04
C LEU A 83 -1.86 -6.98 -12.71
N PHE A 84 -1.93 -7.41 -13.97
CA PHE A 84 -3.16 -7.43 -14.75
C PHE A 84 -4.33 -8.18 -14.08
N PRO A 85 -4.14 -9.39 -13.52
CA PRO A 85 -5.23 -10.10 -12.84
C PRO A 85 -5.75 -9.33 -11.62
N VAL A 86 -4.85 -8.67 -10.88
CA VAL A 86 -5.21 -7.92 -9.68
C VAL A 86 -5.99 -6.65 -10.03
N PHE A 87 -5.61 -5.98 -11.11
CA PHE A 87 -6.38 -4.84 -11.64
C PHE A 87 -7.77 -5.25 -12.10
N ILE A 88 -7.89 -6.36 -12.85
CA ILE A 88 -9.20 -6.89 -13.25
C ILE A 88 -10.06 -7.16 -12.02
N PHE A 89 -9.50 -7.83 -11.01
CA PHE A 89 -10.22 -8.13 -9.78
C PHE A 89 -10.81 -6.88 -9.12
N ILE A 90 -10.01 -5.82 -8.96
CA ILE A 90 -10.48 -4.57 -8.35
C ILE A 90 -11.53 -3.87 -9.21
N ILE A 91 -11.36 -3.87 -10.54
CA ILE A 91 -12.34 -3.28 -11.46
C ILE A 91 -13.68 -4.02 -11.37
N VAL A 92 -13.66 -5.36 -11.46
CA VAL A 92 -14.85 -6.20 -11.38
C VAL A 92 -15.54 -6.01 -10.03
N LEU A 93 -14.77 -5.98 -8.93
CA LEU A 93 -15.32 -5.75 -7.60
C LEU A 93 -15.92 -4.35 -7.46
N GLY A 94 -15.31 -3.33 -8.07
CA GLY A 94 -15.83 -1.97 -8.12
C GLY A 94 -17.16 -1.90 -8.88
N LEU A 95 -17.23 -2.54 -10.05
CA LEU A 95 -18.47 -2.65 -10.83
C LEU A 95 -19.56 -3.37 -10.03
N ALA A 96 -19.24 -4.50 -9.40
CA ALA A 96 -20.16 -5.23 -8.55
C ALA A 96 -20.67 -4.38 -7.36
N THR A 97 -19.82 -3.51 -6.82
CA THR A 97 -20.19 -2.58 -5.74
C THR A 97 -21.19 -1.52 -6.22
N ILE A 98 -20.94 -0.93 -7.40
CA ILE A 98 -21.81 0.08 -8.01
C ILE A 98 -23.19 -0.50 -8.34
N PHE A 99 -23.23 -1.72 -8.90
CA PHE A 99 -24.48 -2.41 -9.26
C PHE A 99 -25.12 -3.19 -8.10
N SER A 100 -24.60 -3.08 -6.87
CA SER A 100 -25.19 -3.77 -5.72
C SER A 100 -26.49 -3.11 -5.27
N GLN A 101 -27.37 -3.88 -4.60
CA GLN A 101 -28.63 -3.36 -4.05
C GLN A 101 -28.42 -2.21 -3.04
N TRP A 102 -27.29 -2.22 -2.32
CA TRP A 102 -26.94 -1.21 -1.32
C TRP A 102 -25.51 -0.68 -1.54
N PRO A 103 -25.26 0.14 -2.58
CA PRO A 103 -23.90 0.54 -3.00
C PRO A 103 -23.11 1.22 -1.89
N ARG A 104 -23.75 2.09 -1.10
CA ARG A 104 -23.10 2.79 0.01
C ARG A 104 -22.61 1.81 1.07
N MET A 105 -23.43 0.83 1.46
CA MET A 105 -23.02 -0.19 2.43
C MET A 105 -21.95 -1.13 1.87
N SER A 106 -22.04 -1.50 0.59
CA SER A 106 -21.02 -2.31 -0.08
C SER A 106 -19.67 -1.58 -0.19
N PHE A 107 -19.70 -0.25 -0.35
CA PHE A 107 -18.50 0.57 -0.47
C PHE A 107 -17.75 0.70 0.86
N TRP A 108 -18.44 1.18 1.90
CA TRP A 108 -17.83 1.41 3.23
C TRP A 108 -17.64 0.11 4.02
N GLY A 109 -18.44 -0.91 3.71
CA GLY A 109 -18.58 -2.08 4.57
C GLY A 109 -19.55 -1.81 5.71
N THR A 110 -20.05 -2.88 6.32
CA THR A 110 -20.86 -2.80 7.53
C THR A 110 -20.28 -3.72 8.59
N TYR A 111 -20.80 -3.57 9.80
CA TYR A 111 -20.41 -4.40 10.93
C TYR A 111 -20.54 -5.91 10.62
N GLU A 112 -21.68 -6.30 10.06
CA GLU A 112 -21.97 -7.69 9.70
C GLU A 112 -21.20 -8.17 8.47
N ARG A 113 -20.94 -7.27 7.50
CA ARG A 113 -20.21 -7.60 6.27
C ARG A 113 -18.69 -7.61 6.39
N LYS A 114 -18.12 -7.28 7.56
CA LYS A 114 -16.69 -7.33 7.93
C LYS A 114 -15.73 -6.47 7.10
N MET A 115 -15.87 -6.35 5.78
CA MET A 115 -15.02 -5.55 4.88
C MET A 115 -15.82 -4.95 3.72
N GLY A 116 -15.56 -3.70 3.38
CA GLY A 116 -16.12 -3.02 2.20
C GLY A 116 -15.14 -2.95 1.04
N TYR A 117 -15.62 -2.46 -0.12
CA TYR A 117 -14.76 -2.19 -1.28
C TYR A 117 -13.59 -1.25 -0.95
N LEU A 118 -13.81 -0.26 -0.07
CA LEU A 118 -12.76 0.65 0.39
C LEU A 118 -11.57 -0.10 1.01
N THR A 119 -11.84 -1.15 1.80
CA THR A 119 -10.79 -1.97 2.41
C THR A 119 -10.04 -2.75 1.34
N TRP A 120 -10.74 -3.34 0.37
CA TRP A 120 -10.12 -4.02 -0.77
C TRP A 120 -9.23 -3.11 -1.60
N LEU A 121 -9.65 -1.86 -1.81
CA LEU A 121 -8.85 -0.84 -2.49
C LEU A 121 -7.54 -0.57 -1.74
N HIS A 122 -7.59 -0.48 -0.40
CA HIS A 122 -6.38 -0.28 0.40
C HIS A 122 -5.49 -1.54 0.44
N CYS A 123 -6.06 -2.74 0.47
CA CYS A 123 -5.29 -3.98 0.28
C CYS A 123 -4.56 -3.98 -1.07
N PHE A 124 -5.23 -3.55 -2.13
CA PHE A 124 -4.64 -3.42 -3.45
C PHE A 124 -3.51 -2.39 -3.49
N LEU A 125 -3.72 -1.21 -2.92
CA LEU A 125 -2.69 -0.17 -2.84
C LEU A 125 -1.47 -0.65 -2.04
N PHE A 126 -1.69 -1.32 -0.91
CA PHE A 126 -0.61 -1.91 -0.13
C PHE A 126 0.17 -2.94 -0.94
N PHE A 127 -0.53 -3.83 -1.65
CA PHE A 127 0.08 -4.80 -2.56
C PHE A 127 0.91 -4.11 -3.66
N LEU A 128 0.41 -3.03 -4.28
CA LEU A 128 1.17 -2.28 -5.28
C LEU A 128 2.44 -1.67 -4.70
N VAL A 129 2.36 -1.03 -3.52
CA VAL A 129 3.54 -0.48 -2.86
C VAL A 129 4.57 -1.57 -2.60
N LEU A 130 4.15 -2.72 -2.07
CA LEU A 130 5.04 -3.86 -1.87
C LEU A 130 5.63 -4.34 -3.18
N PHE A 131 4.82 -4.59 -4.21
CA PHE A 131 5.26 -5.10 -5.50
C PHE A 131 6.37 -4.25 -6.13
N PHE A 132 6.28 -2.92 -6.04
CA PHE A 132 7.30 -2.01 -6.58
C PHE A 132 8.50 -1.76 -5.66
N ASN A 133 8.38 -2.01 -4.35
CA ASN A 133 9.46 -1.73 -3.39
C ASN A 133 10.15 -2.99 -2.85
N PHE A 134 9.61 -4.18 -3.08
CA PHE A 134 10.28 -5.43 -2.76
C PHE A 134 11.46 -5.65 -3.71
N LYS A 135 12.68 -5.49 -3.20
CA LYS A 135 13.91 -5.52 -4.00
C LYS A 135 14.73 -6.79 -3.81
N SER A 136 14.61 -7.46 -2.67
CA SER A 136 15.52 -8.56 -2.32
C SER A 136 14.83 -9.71 -1.58
N ARG A 137 15.29 -10.95 -1.83
CA ARG A 137 14.92 -12.13 -1.03
C ARG A 137 15.31 -12.00 0.44
N ALA A 138 16.28 -11.14 0.78
CA ALA A 138 16.64 -10.85 2.16
C ALA A 138 15.51 -10.15 2.92
N GLN A 139 14.68 -9.33 2.24
CA GLN A 139 13.51 -8.70 2.87
C GLN A 139 12.41 -9.73 3.15
N LEU A 140 12.28 -10.76 2.30
CA LEU A 140 11.35 -11.88 2.49
C LEU A 140 11.66 -12.68 3.77
N LYS A 141 12.95 -12.90 4.05
CA LYS A 141 13.40 -13.57 5.29
C LYS A 141 13.08 -12.81 6.59
N ARG A 142 12.67 -11.55 6.53
CA ARG A 142 12.30 -10.77 7.72
C ARG A 142 10.83 -10.96 8.11
N ILE A 143 10.03 -11.53 7.22
CA ILE A 143 8.58 -11.72 7.38
C ILE A 143 8.24 -13.20 7.59
N ALA A 144 9.09 -14.11 7.10
CA ALA A 144 9.00 -15.56 7.29
C ALA A 144 9.69 -15.99 8.58
#